data_AF-A0A183GVR3-F1
#
_entry.id   AF-A0A183GVR3-F1
#
_cell.length_a   1.000
_cell.length_b   1.000
_cell.length_c   1.000
_cell.angle_alpha   90.00
_cell.angle_beta   90.00
_cell.angle_gamma   90.00
#
_symmetry.space_group_name_H-M   'P 1'
#
loop_
_entity.id
_entity.type
_entity.pdbx_description
1 polymer ?
#
loop_
_entity_poly.entity_id
_entity_poly.type
_entity_poly.pdbx_seq_one_letter_code
_entity_poly.pdbx_strand_id
1 'polypeptide(L)'
;MVRSHSAITKGSISFRQLIANSNSDFRALVFIRTRRGASVLAKILNSHPILSDAGLRVECVAGRGRSEKSRSILITQNLKLIEQEEKNMLRERLVNRVLSAIQENRINLEARVNKAIEELMQDIQREDAIISQRLSKQKESGIVYRLLCSKCDVLLCTSRDIKTYKDSQYCVCDPLFWTRICSEELSDNKSREEKYGAVAKVRSHWISGS
;
A
#
# COMPACT_ATOMS: atom_id res chain seq x y z
N MET A 1 16.40 -21.32 23.89
CA MET A 1 16.50 -20.05 24.65
C MET A 1 15.06 -19.54 24.84
N VAL A 2 14.58 -19.60 26.07
CA VAL A 2 13.17 -19.45 26.46
C VAL A 2 12.74 -17.98 26.34
N ARG A 3 11.77 -17.67 25.47
CA ARG A 3 11.13 -16.34 25.43
C ARG A 3 9.94 -16.33 26.39
N SER A 4 10.12 -15.62 27.49
CA SER A 4 9.15 -15.45 28.56
C SER A 4 7.87 -14.80 28.04
N HIS A 5 6.75 -15.50 28.25
CA HIS A 5 5.41 -14.99 28.03
C HIS A 5 5.16 -13.81 28.98
N SER A 6 4.78 -12.65 28.44
CA SER A 6 4.20 -11.55 29.21
C SER A 6 2.70 -11.48 28.93
N ALA A 7 1.93 -11.62 30.01
CA ALA A 7 0.49 -11.56 30.03
C ALA A 7 -0.03 -10.21 29.49
N ILE A 8 -1.09 -10.28 28.68
CA ILE A 8 -1.86 -9.09 28.27
C ILE A 8 -2.67 -8.66 29.49
N THR A 9 -2.14 -7.72 30.26
CA THR A 9 -2.87 -7.03 31.32
C THR A 9 -3.88 -6.07 30.68
N LYS A 10 -5.17 -6.31 30.92
CA LYS A 10 -6.23 -5.31 30.72
C LYS A 10 -5.99 -4.17 31.71
N GLY A 11 -5.23 -3.16 31.29
CA GLY A 11 -4.99 -1.95 32.05
C GLY A 11 -5.38 -0.74 31.23
N SER A 12 -6.43 -0.03 31.66
CA SER A 12 -6.67 1.35 31.23
C SER A 12 -5.58 2.23 31.84
N ILE A 13 -4.47 2.39 31.12
CA ILE A 13 -3.40 3.31 31.50
C ILE A 13 -3.91 4.73 31.24
N SER A 14 -4.06 5.49 32.32
CA SER A 14 -4.38 6.92 32.24
C SER A 14 -3.23 7.66 31.57
N PHE A 15 -3.54 8.62 30.68
CA PHE A 15 -2.55 9.46 29.99
C PHE A 15 -1.57 10.15 30.96
N ARG A 16 -1.97 10.36 32.22
CA ARG A 16 -1.10 10.90 33.28
C ARG A 16 0.04 9.94 33.68
N GLN A 17 -0.14 8.63 33.55
CA GLN A 17 0.92 7.64 33.83
C GLN A 17 1.99 7.57 32.72
N LEU A 18 1.66 8.00 31.49
CA LEU A 18 2.64 8.14 30.40
C LEU A 18 3.59 9.32 30.65
N ILE A 19 3.10 10.40 31.25
CA ILE A 19 3.87 11.62 31.51
C ILE A 19 4.75 11.48 32.77
N ALA A 20 4.35 10.67 33.75
CA ALA A 20 5.08 10.47 35.01
C ALA A 20 6.43 9.72 34.88
N ASN A 21 6.77 9.19 33.69
CA ASN A 21 8.04 8.50 33.40
C ASN A 21 9.00 9.40 32.59
N SER A 22 9.15 10.65 33.00
CA SER A 22 9.95 11.69 32.32
C SER A 22 11.47 11.48 32.33
N ASN A 23 11.97 10.33 32.82
CA ASN A 23 13.40 10.01 32.88
C ASN A 23 13.86 9.03 31.79
N SER A 24 13.04 8.81 30.75
CA SER A 24 13.40 7.90 29.66
C SER A 24 12.96 8.46 28.31
N ASP A 25 13.87 8.46 27.33
CA ASP A 25 13.63 8.80 25.93
C ASP A 25 12.58 7.84 25.33
N PHE A 26 11.31 8.13 25.56
CA PHE A 26 10.21 7.35 25.03
C PHE A 26 9.93 7.73 23.58
N ARG A 27 9.90 6.72 22.69
CA ARG A 27 9.52 6.88 21.29
C ARG A 27 8.25 6.09 21.02
N ALA A 28 7.20 6.77 20.58
CA ALA A 28 5.96 6.15 20.11
C ALA A 28 5.89 6.15 18.58
N LEU A 29 5.39 5.06 18.00
CA LEU A 29 5.01 4.98 16.60
C LEU A 29 3.51 4.69 16.53
N VAL A 30 2.77 5.51 15.78
CA VAL A 30 1.34 5.35 15.59
C VAL A 30 1.08 4.99 14.13
N PHE A 31 0.57 3.78 13.90
CA PHE A 31 0.23 3.31 12.56
C PHE A 31 -1.18 3.73 12.19
N ILE A 32 -1.33 4.40 11.05
CA ILE A 32 -2.62 4.91 10.57
C ILE A 32 -2.80 4.44 9.13
N ARG A 33 -4.03 4.01 8.81
CA ARG A 33 -4.36 3.40 7.52
C ARG A 33 -4.16 4.35 6.34
N THR A 34 -4.39 5.65 6.52
CA THR A 34 -4.39 6.63 5.42
C THR A 34 -3.40 7.77 5.68
N ARG A 35 -2.80 8.29 4.61
CA ARG A 35 -1.93 9.47 4.65
C ARG A 35 -2.65 10.70 5.23
N ARG A 36 -3.92 10.90 4.84
CA ARG A 36 -4.77 11.97 5.36
C ARG A 36 -5.01 11.82 6.87
N GLY A 37 -5.30 10.61 7.34
CA GLY A 37 -5.47 10.33 8.77
C GLY A 37 -4.21 10.64 9.57
N ALA A 38 -3.03 10.25 9.05
CA ALA A 38 -1.76 10.59 9.67
C ALA A 38 -1.52 12.10 9.75
N SER A 39 -1.83 12.83 8.67
CA SER A 39 -1.68 14.28 8.61
C SER A 39 -2.61 15.00 9.59
N VAL A 40 -3.87 14.56 9.70
CA VAL A 40 -4.85 15.13 10.64
C VAL A 40 -4.44 14.85 12.08
N LEU A 41 -4.03 13.61 12.39
CA LEU A 41 -3.61 13.28 13.75
C LEU A 41 -2.36 14.05 14.16
N ALA A 42 -1.36 14.16 13.28
CA ALA A 42 -0.17 14.94 13.55
C ALA A 42 -0.49 16.41 13.86
N LYS A 43 -1.43 17.03 13.12
CA LYS A 43 -1.91 18.39 13.41
C LYS A 43 -2.56 18.47 14.78
N ILE A 44 -3.48 17.55 15.10
CA ILE A 44 -4.18 17.52 16.40
C ILE A 44 -3.19 17.37 17.55
N LEU A 45 -2.26 16.41 17.46
CA LEU A 45 -1.29 16.15 18.51
C LEU A 45 -0.30 17.31 18.70
N ASN A 46 0.16 17.94 17.62
CA ASN A 46 1.05 19.10 17.70
C ASN A 46 0.32 20.39 18.16
N SER A 47 -1.02 20.45 18.06
CA SER A 47 -1.83 21.54 18.58
C SER A 47 -2.28 21.36 20.03
N HIS A 48 -2.02 20.19 20.64
CA HIS A 48 -2.54 19.87 21.96
C HIS A 48 -1.66 20.48 23.05
N PRO A 49 -2.19 21.34 23.95
CA PRO A 49 -1.40 22.12 24.91
C PRO A 49 -0.53 21.25 25.82
N ILE A 50 -1.08 20.14 26.32
CA ILE A 50 -0.34 19.20 27.20
C ILE A 50 0.89 18.59 26.50
N LEU A 51 0.83 18.37 25.18
CA LEU A 51 1.92 17.75 24.43
C LEU A 51 2.95 18.79 23.96
N SER A 52 2.49 19.98 23.59
CA SER A 52 3.38 21.11 23.27
C SER A 52 4.18 21.55 24.50
N ASP A 53 3.54 21.62 25.66
CA ASP A 53 4.17 22.04 26.92
C ASP A 53 5.17 20.99 27.44
N ALA A 54 4.96 19.72 27.08
CA ALA A 54 5.88 18.63 27.35
C ALA A 54 7.04 18.52 26.32
N GLY A 55 7.12 19.44 25.34
CA GLY A 55 8.16 19.45 24.31
C GLY A 55 8.08 18.27 23.32
N LEU A 56 6.94 17.57 23.26
CA LEU A 56 6.75 16.41 22.40
C LEU A 56 6.37 16.87 20.99
N ARG A 57 7.24 16.58 20.01
CA ARG A 57 6.96 16.83 18.59
C ARG A 57 6.60 15.53 17.88
N VAL A 58 5.48 15.53 17.17
CA VAL A 58 5.07 14.39 16.35
C VAL A 58 5.52 14.60 14.91
N GLU A 59 6.37 13.69 14.43
CA GLU A 59 6.80 13.62 13.04
C GLU A 59 6.31 12.32 12.38
N CYS A 60 5.97 12.39 11.10
CA CYS A 60 5.60 11.21 10.33
C CYS A 60 6.86 10.48 9.86
N VAL A 61 7.22 9.38 10.52
CA VAL A 61 8.41 8.59 10.20
C VAL A 61 8.00 7.22 9.65
N ALA A 62 8.70 6.76 8.61
CA ALA A 62 8.57 5.39 8.12
C ALA A 62 9.46 4.47 8.96
N GLY A 63 8.86 3.66 9.84
CA GLY A 63 9.62 2.76 10.68
C GLY A 63 8.74 1.81 11.49
N ARG A 64 9.34 0.74 12.00
CA ARG A 64 8.74 -0.14 13.01
C ARG A 64 9.58 -0.07 14.27
N GLY A 65 8.92 -0.12 15.43
CA GLY A 65 9.63 -0.16 16.71
C GLY A 65 10.40 -1.48 16.81
N ARG A 66 11.72 -1.40 17.06
CA ARG A 66 12.61 -2.56 17.24
C ARG A 66 13.34 -2.55 18.59
N SER A 67 12.95 -1.66 19.51
CA SER A 67 13.56 -1.57 20.83
C SER A 67 13.16 -2.77 21.69
N GLU A 68 14.12 -3.26 22.48
CA GLU A 68 13.88 -4.23 23.54
C GLU A 68 12.84 -3.66 24.52
N LYS A 69 11.84 -4.47 24.92
CA LYS A 69 10.67 -4.07 25.74
C LYS A 69 9.67 -3.09 25.11
N SER A 70 9.63 -2.99 23.78
CA SER A 70 8.56 -2.25 23.09
C SER A 70 7.17 -2.85 23.38
N ARG A 71 6.17 -1.97 23.55
CA ARG A 71 4.77 -2.34 23.71
C ARG A 71 4.01 -2.01 22.42
N SER A 72 3.11 -2.90 22.01
CA SER A 72 2.18 -2.67 20.90
C SER A 72 0.76 -2.60 21.45
N ILE A 73 0.01 -1.56 21.06
CA ILE A 73 -1.37 -1.33 21.51
C ILE A 73 -2.24 -1.12 20.27
N LEU A 74 -3.28 -1.93 20.12
CA LEU A 74 -4.31 -1.74 19.10
C LEU A 74 -5.44 -0.89 19.67
N ILE A 75 -5.64 0.30 19.09
CA ILE A 75 -6.77 1.18 19.41
C ILE A 75 -7.75 1.11 18.24
N THR A 76 -8.93 0.52 18.47
CA THR A 76 -9.98 0.40 17.45
C THR A 76 -11.35 0.38 18.10
N GLN A 77 -12.35 0.95 17.43
CA GLN A 77 -13.77 0.78 17.75
C GLN A 77 -14.43 -0.32 16.90
N ASN A 78 -13.71 -0.86 15.91
CA ASN A 78 -14.22 -1.88 15.00
C ASN A 78 -13.91 -3.29 15.52
N LEU A 79 -14.96 -4.02 15.92
CA LEU A 79 -14.86 -5.39 16.43
C LEU A 79 -14.23 -6.36 15.41
N LYS A 80 -14.48 -6.19 14.11
CA LYS A 80 -13.87 -7.05 13.07
C LYS A 80 -12.36 -6.95 13.06
N LEU A 81 -11.79 -5.79 13.39
CA LEU A 81 -10.34 -5.62 13.48
C LEU A 81 -9.77 -6.33 14.72
N ILE A 82 -10.52 -6.39 15.81
CA ILE A 82 -10.13 -7.13 17.02
C ILE A 82 -10.08 -8.63 16.71
N GLU A 83 -11.16 -9.18 16.14
CA GLU A 83 -11.20 -10.59 15.74
C GLU A 83 -10.11 -10.95 14.74
N GLN A 84 -9.82 -10.03 13.81
CA GLN A 84 -8.74 -10.23 12.83
C GLN A 84 -7.37 -10.29 13.52
N GLU A 85 -7.13 -9.43 14.50
CA GLU A 85 -5.87 -9.44 15.27
C GLU A 85 -5.73 -10.72 16.10
N GLU A 86 -6.81 -11.19 16.71
CA GLU A 86 -6.81 -12.49 17.42
C GLU A 86 -6.50 -13.66 16.48
N LYS A 87 -7.11 -13.67 15.29
CA LYS A 87 -6.79 -14.66 14.24
C LYS A 87 -5.33 -14.55 13.78
N ASN A 88 -4.78 -13.35 13.66
CA ASN A 88 -3.38 -13.14 13.30
C ASN A 88 -2.43 -13.68 14.37
N MET A 89 -2.71 -13.44 15.66
CA MET A 89 -1.93 -14.02 16.77
C MET A 89 -1.95 -15.55 16.74
N LEU A 90 -3.11 -16.15 16.45
CA LEU A 90 -3.20 -17.61 16.30
C LEU A 90 -2.41 -18.12 15.10
N ARG A 91 -2.48 -17.43 13.96
CA ARG A 91 -1.69 -17.76 12.76
C ARG A 91 -0.19 -17.69 13.03
N GLU A 92 0.28 -16.66 13.72
CA GLU A 92 1.70 -16.54 14.08
C GLU A 92 2.17 -17.73 14.92
N ARG A 93 1.38 -18.14 15.93
CA ARG A 93 1.69 -19.33 16.73
C ARG A 93 1.76 -20.60 15.89
N LEU A 94 0.83 -20.76 14.95
CA LEU A 94 0.82 -21.91 14.03
C LEU A 94 2.04 -21.92 13.13
N VAL A 95 2.40 -20.77 12.54
CA VAL A 95 3.60 -20.63 11.71
C VAL A 95 4.85 -21.00 12.52
N ASN A 96 4.98 -20.49 13.74
CA ASN A 96 6.12 -20.83 14.60
C ASN A 96 6.19 -22.34 14.90
N ARG A 97 5.06 -23.01 15.13
CA ARG A 97 5.03 -24.48 15.29
C ARG A 97 5.45 -25.22 14.03
N VAL A 98 5.00 -24.77 12.86
CA VAL A 98 5.38 -25.37 11.57
C VAL A 98 6.88 -25.18 11.31
N LEU A 99 7.43 -23.99 11.59
CA LEU A 99 8.86 -23.74 11.47
C LEU A 99 9.69 -24.68 12.36
N SER A 100 9.28 -24.91 13.61
CA SER A 100 9.92 -25.90 14.48
C SER A 100 9.83 -27.32 13.91
N ALA A 101 8.67 -27.73 13.38
CA ALA A 101 8.52 -29.04 12.76
C ALA A 101 9.37 -29.23 11.49
N ILE A 102 9.59 -28.16 10.72
CA ILE A 102 10.50 -28.14 9.56
C ILE A 102 11.95 -28.30 10.03
N GLN A 103 12.37 -27.54 11.05
CA GLN A 103 13.73 -27.61 11.60
C GLN A 103 14.06 -29.01 12.16
N GLU A 104 13.05 -29.69 12.70
CA GLU A 104 13.16 -31.06 13.21
C GLU A 104 13.04 -32.14 12.11
N ASN A 105 13.04 -31.75 10.82
CA ASN A 105 12.89 -32.65 9.67
C ASN A 105 11.66 -33.58 9.71
N ARG A 106 10.61 -33.22 10.47
CA ARG A 106 9.37 -34.01 10.55
C ARG A 106 8.50 -33.88 9.30
N ILE A 107 8.81 -32.91 8.44
CA ILE A 107 8.07 -32.58 7.22
C ILE A 107 9.09 -32.44 6.09
N ASN A 108 8.95 -33.24 5.02
CA ASN A 108 9.69 -33.02 3.78
C ASN A 108 9.08 -31.81 3.05
N LEU A 109 9.53 -30.62 3.43
CA LEU A 109 9.02 -29.35 2.89
C LEU A 109 9.38 -29.20 1.41
N GLU A 110 10.58 -29.61 1.02
CA GLU A 110 11.08 -29.49 -0.35
C GLU A 110 10.18 -30.21 -1.35
N ALA A 111 9.86 -31.48 -1.10
CA ALA A 111 8.96 -32.25 -1.97
C ALA A 111 7.56 -31.62 -2.07
N ARG A 112 7.05 -31.06 -0.96
CA ARG A 112 5.73 -30.39 -0.94
C ARG A 112 5.75 -29.07 -1.70
N VAL A 113 6.82 -28.29 -1.57
CA VAL A 113 7.00 -27.02 -2.28
C VAL A 113 7.15 -27.26 -3.77
N ASN A 114 7.98 -28.24 -4.18
CA ASN A 114 8.16 -28.58 -5.60
C ASN A 114 6.84 -29.02 -6.24
N LYS A 115 6.07 -29.89 -5.57
CA LYS A 115 4.73 -30.28 -6.04
C LYS A 115 3.79 -29.07 -6.18
N ALA A 116 3.78 -28.18 -5.19
CA ALA A 116 2.93 -26.98 -5.24
C ALA A 116 3.35 -26.01 -6.34
N ILE A 117 4.65 -25.89 -6.63
CA ILE A 117 5.18 -25.10 -7.75
C ILE A 117 4.72 -25.70 -9.07
N GLU A 118 4.81 -27.03 -9.24
CA GLU A 118 4.36 -27.71 -10.45
C GLU A 118 2.86 -27.48 -10.71
N GLU A 119 2.02 -27.66 -9.68
CA GLU A 119 0.58 -27.39 -9.75
C GLU A 119 0.31 -25.92 -10.11
N LEU A 120 1.00 -24.97 -9.45
CA LEU A 120 0.85 -23.54 -9.73
C LEU A 120 1.29 -23.18 -11.15
N MET A 121 2.38 -23.77 -11.65
CA MET A 121 2.84 -23.53 -13.02
C MET A 121 1.84 -24.03 -14.06
N GLN A 122 1.21 -25.17 -13.82
CA GLN A 122 0.14 -25.68 -14.69
C GLN A 122 -1.06 -24.73 -14.71
N ASP A 123 -1.44 -24.16 -13.56
CA ASP A 123 -2.53 -23.18 -13.46
C ASP A 123 -2.21 -21.91 -14.23
N ILE A 124 -1.00 -21.34 -14.03
CA ILE A 124 -0.53 -20.15 -14.73
C ILE A 124 -0.54 -20.38 -16.25
N GLN A 125 -0.01 -21.51 -16.73
CA GLN A 125 0.00 -21.83 -18.16
C GLN A 125 -1.42 -21.91 -18.74
N ARG A 126 -2.37 -22.49 -18.00
CA ARG A 126 -3.77 -22.55 -18.42
C ARG A 126 -4.40 -21.16 -18.49
N GLU A 127 -4.18 -20.32 -17.49
CA GLU A 127 -4.69 -18.94 -17.48
C GLU A 127 -4.09 -18.09 -18.60
N ASP A 128 -2.76 -18.18 -18.80
CA ASP A 128 -2.06 -17.46 -19.87
C ASP A 128 -2.54 -17.88 -21.26
N ALA A 129 -2.81 -19.18 -21.46
CA ALA A 129 -3.37 -19.68 -22.72
C ALA A 129 -4.77 -19.11 -22.97
N ILE A 130 -5.64 -19.06 -21.95
CA ILE A 130 -6.99 -18.49 -22.04
C ILE A 130 -6.92 -16.99 -22.36
N ILE A 131 -6.06 -16.24 -21.66
CA ILE A 131 -5.88 -14.80 -21.87
C ILE A 131 -5.37 -14.54 -23.29
N SER A 132 -4.35 -15.29 -23.73
CA SER A 132 -3.77 -15.18 -25.07
C SER A 132 -4.79 -15.45 -26.16
N GLN A 133 -5.60 -16.50 -26.00
CA GLN A 133 -6.68 -16.82 -26.94
C GLN A 133 -7.76 -15.73 -26.97
N ARG A 134 -8.11 -15.14 -25.84
CA ARG A 134 -9.07 -14.03 -25.78
C ARG A 134 -8.53 -12.79 -26.49
N LEU A 135 -7.25 -12.46 -26.28
CA LEU A 135 -6.59 -11.33 -26.91
C LEU A 135 -6.47 -11.53 -28.43
N SER A 136 -6.17 -12.74 -28.90
CA SER A 136 -6.09 -13.03 -30.35
C SER A 136 -7.45 -12.83 -31.02
N LYS A 137 -8.53 -13.39 -30.45
CA LYS A 137 -9.91 -13.20 -30.94
C LYS A 137 -10.32 -11.73 -30.96
N GLN A 138 -9.94 -10.96 -29.94
CA GLN A 138 -10.21 -9.52 -29.92
C GLN A 138 -9.45 -8.77 -31.02
N LYS A 139 -8.18 -9.10 -31.26
CA LYS A 139 -7.41 -8.51 -32.37
C LYS A 139 -8.00 -8.86 -33.73
N GLU A 140 -8.43 -10.11 -33.92
CA GLU A 140 -9.06 -10.60 -35.15
C GLU A 140 -10.41 -9.94 -35.44
N SER A 141 -11.18 -9.58 -34.39
CA SER A 141 -12.50 -8.97 -34.54
C SER A 141 -12.50 -7.57 -35.17
N GLY A 142 -11.34 -6.89 -35.23
CA GLY A 142 -11.22 -5.56 -35.84
C GLY A 142 -12.07 -4.46 -35.17
N ILE A 143 -12.62 -4.73 -33.97
CA ILE A 143 -13.53 -3.81 -33.27
C ILE A 143 -12.76 -2.53 -32.89
N VAL A 144 -13.32 -1.39 -33.27
CA VAL A 144 -12.80 -0.07 -32.91
C VAL A 144 -13.61 0.49 -31.77
N TYR A 145 -12.94 0.79 -30.66
CA TYR A 145 -13.57 1.41 -29.50
C TYR A 145 -13.49 2.93 -29.61
N ARG A 146 -14.54 3.61 -29.15
CA ARG A 146 -14.60 5.07 -29.03
C ARG A 146 -14.35 5.46 -27.58
N LEU A 147 -13.38 6.32 -27.34
CA LEU A 147 -13.11 6.88 -26.02
C LEU A 147 -13.85 8.20 -25.85
N LEU A 148 -14.71 8.26 -24.85
CA LEU A 148 -15.49 9.44 -24.51
C LEU A 148 -14.98 10.03 -23.19
N CYS A 149 -15.16 11.35 -23.00
CA CYS A 149 -14.87 11.99 -21.74
C CYS A 149 -15.92 11.61 -20.68
N SER A 150 -15.50 11.04 -19.55
CA SER A 150 -16.42 10.60 -18.47
C SER A 150 -17.30 11.71 -17.87
N LYS A 151 -16.99 12.99 -18.11
CA LYS A 151 -17.75 14.13 -17.56
C LYS A 151 -18.79 14.70 -18.53
N CYS A 152 -18.53 14.63 -19.82
CA CYS A 152 -19.33 15.33 -20.84
C CYS A 152 -19.64 14.48 -22.08
N ASP A 153 -19.24 13.21 -22.10
CA ASP A 153 -19.44 12.24 -23.19
C ASP A 153 -18.95 12.67 -24.58
N VAL A 154 -18.15 13.74 -24.65
CA VAL A 154 -17.51 14.20 -25.88
C VAL A 154 -16.49 13.16 -26.34
N LEU A 155 -16.49 12.88 -27.66
CA LEU A 155 -15.54 11.96 -28.28
C LEU A 155 -14.12 12.52 -28.24
N LEU A 156 -13.22 11.79 -27.57
CA LEU A 156 -11.81 12.14 -27.46
C LEU A 156 -11.01 11.54 -28.61
N CYS A 157 -10.95 10.21 -28.70
CA CYS A 157 -10.22 9.48 -29.74
C CYS A 157 -10.80 8.07 -29.93
N THR A 158 -10.22 7.29 -30.85
CA THR A 158 -10.53 5.89 -31.02
C THR A 158 -9.40 5.00 -30.52
N SER A 159 -9.67 3.71 -30.32
CA SER A 159 -8.62 2.74 -29.94
C SER A 159 -7.50 2.60 -30.98
N ARG A 160 -7.69 3.05 -32.22
CA ARG A 160 -6.65 3.05 -33.26
C ARG A 160 -5.57 4.09 -33.00
N ASP A 161 -5.96 5.19 -32.35
CA ASP A 161 -5.11 6.34 -32.10
C ASP A 161 -4.23 6.13 -30.86
N ILE A 162 -4.48 5.06 -30.08
CA ILE A 162 -3.75 4.76 -28.85
C ILE A 162 -2.59 3.82 -29.14
N LYS A 163 -1.40 4.20 -28.67
CA LYS A 163 -0.19 3.38 -28.70
C LYS A 163 0.34 3.18 -27.29
N THR A 164 0.88 1.99 -27.04
CA THR A 164 1.50 1.68 -25.75
C THR A 164 2.99 1.99 -25.83
N TYR A 165 3.50 2.75 -24.86
CA TYR A 165 4.91 3.01 -24.63
C TYR A 165 5.36 2.27 -23.37
N LYS A 166 6.46 1.50 -23.47
CA LYS A 166 7.01 0.69 -22.37
C LYS A 166 5.96 -0.15 -21.62
N ASP A 167 5.02 -0.73 -22.37
CA ASP A 167 3.99 -1.66 -21.91
C ASP A 167 3.07 -1.17 -20.76
N SER A 168 3.13 0.12 -20.42
CA SER A 168 2.45 0.67 -19.22
C SER A 168 1.89 2.07 -19.43
N GLN A 169 2.38 2.80 -20.43
CA GLN A 169 1.93 4.16 -20.73
C GLN A 169 1.15 4.12 -22.04
N TYR A 170 -0.06 4.70 -22.03
CA TYR A 170 -0.88 4.83 -23.23
C TYR A 170 -0.78 6.26 -23.74
N CYS A 171 -0.35 6.40 -24.99
CA CYS A 171 -0.19 7.67 -25.67
C CYS A 171 -1.18 7.76 -26.82
N VAL A 172 -1.77 8.93 -27.04
CA VAL A 172 -2.64 9.20 -28.19
C VAL A 172 -1.80 9.84 -29.30
N CYS A 173 -1.84 9.27 -30.50
CA CYS A 173 -1.08 9.68 -31.67
C CYS A 173 -1.90 10.49 -32.70
N ASP A 174 -3.12 10.89 -32.34
CA ASP A 174 -3.95 11.78 -33.17
C ASP A 174 -3.61 13.26 -32.89
N PRO A 175 -3.12 14.03 -33.88
CA PRO A 175 -2.85 15.46 -33.71
C PRO A 175 -4.09 16.27 -33.31
N LEU A 176 -5.29 15.87 -33.75
CA LEU A 176 -6.54 16.55 -33.43
C LEU A 176 -6.92 16.41 -31.96
N PHE A 177 -6.38 15.42 -31.26
CA PHE A 177 -6.60 15.23 -29.84
C PHE A 177 -6.19 16.47 -29.03
N TRP A 178 -5.05 17.07 -29.38
CA TRP A 178 -4.50 18.24 -28.68
C TRP A 178 -5.36 19.50 -28.82
N THR A 179 -6.19 19.58 -29.86
CA THR A 179 -7.15 20.69 -30.01
C THR A 179 -8.35 20.59 -29.07
N ARG A 180 -8.61 19.38 -28.51
CA ARG A 180 -9.77 19.10 -27.65
C ARG A 180 -9.42 19.12 -26.16
N ILE A 181 -8.14 19.27 -25.82
CA ILE A 181 -7.66 19.28 -24.44
C ILE A 181 -7.01 20.61 -24.10
N CYS A 182 -7.12 21.01 -22.84
CA CYS A 182 -6.42 22.16 -22.31
C CYS A 182 -5.29 21.66 -21.40
N SER A 183 -4.07 22.10 -21.69
CA SER A 183 -2.93 21.87 -20.81
C SER A 183 -2.96 22.89 -19.68
N GLU A 184 -3.27 22.44 -18.47
CA GLU A 184 -3.11 23.25 -17.25
C GLU A 184 -1.71 22.98 -16.69
N GLU A 185 -0.94 24.04 -16.46
CA GLU A 185 0.34 23.88 -15.76
C GLU A 185 0.07 23.36 -14.34
N LEU A 186 0.80 22.31 -13.97
CA LEU A 186 0.72 21.76 -12.61
C LEU A 186 1.51 22.68 -11.68
N SER A 187 0.91 23.83 -11.31
CA SER A 187 1.45 24.69 -10.28
C SER A 187 1.36 23.96 -8.94
N ASP A 188 2.51 23.67 -8.35
CA ASP A 188 2.74 23.03 -7.06
C ASP A 188 2.63 21.49 -6.95
N ASN A 189 3.60 20.90 -6.25
CA ASN A 189 3.66 19.47 -5.95
C ASN A 189 2.46 18.98 -5.11
N LYS A 190 1.81 19.86 -4.32
CA LYS A 190 0.59 19.54 -3.55
C LYS A 190 -0.60 19.25 -4.46
N SER A 191 -0.80 20.07 -5.49
CA SER A 191 -1.87 19.94 -6.48
C SER A 191 -1.80 18.62 -7.26
N ARG A 192 -0.58 18.12 -7.49
CA ARG A 192 -0.31 16.87 -8.21
C ARG A 192 -0.70 15.64 -7.41
N GLU A 193 -0.33 15.58 -6.14
CA GLU A 193 -0.70 14.45 -5.27
C GLU A 193 -2.21 14.42 -4.99
N GLU A 194 -2.85 15.59 -4.88
CA GLU A 194 -4.28 15.71 -4.66
C GLU A 194 -5.12 15.35 -5.90
N LYS A 195 -4.72 15.78 -7.11
CA LYS A 195 -5.46 15.49 -8.36
C LYS A 195 -5.15 14.11 -8.97
N TYR A 196 -3.90 13.62 -8.90
CA TYR A 196 -3.45 12.45 -9.68
C TYR A 196 -2.77 11.35 -8.85
N GLY A 197 -2.62 11.54 -7.53
CA GLY A 197 -1.88 10.64 -6.67
C GLY A 197 -0.37 10.63 -6.93
N ALA A 198 0.40 9.99 -6.05
CA ALA A 198 1.87 10.05 -6.05
C ALA A 198 2.56 9.32 -7.24
N VAL A 199 1.80 8.72 -8.16
CA VAL A 199 2.32 7.80 -9.20
C VAL A 199 2.76 8.53 -10.47
N ALA A 200 2.28 9.74 -10.72
CA ALA A 200 2.60 10.50 -11.94
C ALA A 200 3.91 11.32 -11.82
N LYS A 201 5.04 10.65 -11.57
CA LYS A 201 6.37 11.23 -11.85
C LYS A 201 6.69 11.05 -13.33
N VAL A 202 6.16 11.94 -14.17
CA VAL A 202 6.70 12.14 -15.52
C VAL A 202 8.07 12.80 -15.35
N ARG A 203 9.15 12.06 -15.62
CA ARG A 203 10.49 12.65 -15.72
C ARG A 203 10.47 13.57 -16.94
N SER A 204 10.61 14.86 -16.71
CA SER A 204 10.85 15.86 -17.76
C SER A 204 12.26 15.65 -18.32
N HIS A 205 12.38 14.84 -19.37
CA HIS A 205 13.53 14.90 -20.26
C HIS A 205 13.14 15.79 -21.43
N TRP A 206 13.46 17.07 -21.32
CA TRP A 206 13.46 17.97 -22.46
C TRP A 206 14.69 17.62 -23.29
N ILE A 207 14.48 17.09 -24.50
CA ILE A 207 15.54 17.04 -25.51
C ILE A 207 15.48 18.39 -26.21
N SER A 208 16.40 19.29 -25.84
CA SER A 208 16.70 20.47 -26.64
C SER A 208 17.34 20.00 -27.95
N GLY A 209 16.60 20.10 -29.05
CA GLY A 209 17.16 19.95 -30.39
C GLY A 209 18.09 21.12 -30.70
N SER A 210 19.29 20.79 -31.16
CA SER A 210 20.14 21.62 -32.01
C SER A 210 20.35 20.86 -33.31
#